data_AF-A0A934NPE4-F1
#
_entry.id   AF-A0A934NPE4-F1
#
_cell.length_a   1.000
_cell.length_b   1.000
_cell.length_c   1.000
_cell.angle_alpha   90.00
_cell.angle_beta   90.00
_cell.angle_gamma   90.00
#
_symmetry.space_group_name_H-M   'P 1'
#
loop_
_entity.id
_entity.type
_entity.pdbx_description
1 polymer ?
#
loop_
_entity_poly.entity_id
_entity_poly.type
_entity_poly.pdbx_seq_one_letter_code
_entity_poly.pdbx_strand_id
1 'polypeptide(L)'
;MGLFDVITFPVRVAIAFGEASIGVAKLVDPDGPLRMANQVSTMTAADQPLGKAMAPGGVLDRLLAEDGIVARLSTPGGPLDRLMEPGGAVDRVTAPGGPLERLLSDDGALERVLAKGGVLDQLLAEQGLIQQLVEDGGIIERVTDSLERIARIGPVIESLDRPIKAVDESAQLLSVAVEPLRDFAMRMPGMKRRPAPRTVRSERDIAEAADVAEIIDADTVD
;
A
#
# COMPACT_ATOMS: atom_id res chain seq x y z
N MET A 1 -24.83 -20.20 80.31
CA MET A 1 -24.61 -18.83 79.80
C MET A 1 -24.08 -17.97 80.93
N GLY A 2 -22.91 -17.36 80.76
CA GLY A 2 -22.29 -16.54 81.80
C GLY A 2 -22.98 -15.18 81.94
N LEU A 3 -23.07 -14.66 83.17
CA LEU A 3 -23.68 -13.37 83.48
C LEU A 3 -23.08 -12.20 82.66
N PHE A 4 -21.82 -12.31 82.25
CA PHE A 4 -21.10 -11.35 81.41
C PHE A 4 -21.63 -11.27 79.95
N ASP A 5 -22.18 -12.35 79.40
CA ASP A 5 -22.78 -12.33 78.05
C ASP A 5 -24.06 -11.49 78.02
N VAL A 6 -24.86 -11.53 79.09
CA VAL A 6 -26.13 -10.77 79.18
C VAL A 6 -25.85 -9.27 79.30
N ILE A 7 -24.82 -8.89 80.05
CA ILE A 7 -24.44 -7.49 80.28
C ILE A 7 -23.83 -6.85 79.03
N THR A 8 -23.04 -7.63 78.26
CA THR A 8 -22.34 -7.11 77.06
C THR A 8 -23.15 -7.27 75.78
N PHE A 9 -24.27 -7.98 75.81
CA PHE A 9 -25.16 -8.20 74.68
C PHE A 9 -25.51 -6.91 73.91
N PRO A 10 -25.92 -5.80 74.55
CA PRO A 10 -26.30 -4.58 73.82
C PRO A 10 -25.13 -3.97 73.04
N VAL A 11 -23.93 -3.99 73.63
CA VAL A 11 -22.70 -3.45 73.01
C VAL A 11 -22.28 -4.31 71.83
N ARG A 12 -22.36 -5.63 71.96
CA ARG A 12 -22.04 -6.57 70.86
C ARG A 12 -23.00 -6.43 69.69
N VAL A 13 -24.29 -6.21 69.97
CA VAL A 13 -25.30 -5.92 68.93
C VAL A 13 -24.98 -4.61 68.22
N ALA A 14 -24.60 -3.56 68.95
CA ALA A 14 -24.24 -2.27 68.35
C ALA A 14 -22.99 -2.36 67.46
N ILE A 15 -21.95 -3.08 67.90
CA ILE A 15 -20.72 -3.28 67.12
C ILE A 15 -21.02 -4.12 65.86
N ALA A 16 -21.77 -5.22 66.01
CA ALA A 16 -22.16 -6.06 64.88
C ALA A 16 -22.98 -5.27 63.84
N PHE A 17 -23.86 -4.35 64.30
CA PHE A 17 -24.62 -3.47 63.42
C PHE A 17 -23.73 -2.44 62.70
N GLY A 18 -22.75 -1.85 63.40
CA GLY A 18 -21.77 -0.93 62.81
C GLY A 18 -20.90 -1.60 61.74
N GLU A 19 -20.40 -2.81 62.03
CA GLU A 19 -19.62 -3.61 61.07
C GLU A 19 -20.45 -4.00 59.85
N ALA A 20 -21.71 -4.40 60.05
CA ALA A 20 -22.63 -4.69 58.95
C ALA A 20 -22.89 -3.46 58.06
N SER A 21 -23.06 -2.28 58.66
CA SER A 21 -23.33 -1.03 57.94
C SER A 21 -22.14 -0.61 57.06
N ILE A 22 -20.92 -0.75 57.56
CA ILE A 22 -19.69 -0.45 56.81
C ILE A 22 -19.52 -1.45 55.65
N GLY A 23 -19.83 -2.73 55.88
CA GLY A 23 -19.83 -3.74 54.82
C GLY A 23 -20.76 -3.37 53.67
N VAL A 24 -21.97 -2.92 53.97
CA VAL A 24 -22.95 -2.47 52.96
C VAL A 24 -22.48 -1.19 52.25
N ALA A 25 -21.89 -0.23 52.98
CA ALA A 25 -21.36 0.99 52.38
C ALA A 25 -20.26 0.70 51.36
N LYS A 26 -19.33 -0.21 51.67
CA LYS A 26 -18.27 -0.64 50.75
C LYS A 26 -18.78 -1.38 49.51
N LEU A 27 -19.95 -2.01 49.60
CA LEU A 27 -20.57 -2.68 48.46
C LEU A 27 -21.09 -1.67 47.43
N VAL A 28 -21.64 -0.54 47.88
CA VAL A 28 -22.31 0.49 47.04
C VAL A 28 -21.39 1.68 46.70
N ASP A 29 -20.19 1.70 47.26
CA ASP A 29 -19.13 2.67 46.97
C ASP A 29 -18.92 2.83 45.44
N PRO A 30 -18.61 4.03 44.91
CA PRO A 30 -18.17 4.22 43.53
C PRO A 30 -17.21 3.16 42.97
N ASP A 31 -16.24 2.71 43.76
CA ASP A 31 -15.29 1.65 43.40
C ASP A 31 -15.69 0.26 43.96
N GLY A 32 -16.90 0.17 44.51
CA GLY A 32 -17.46 -1.01 45.13
C GLY A 32 -17.81 -2.11 44.12
N PRO A 33 -17.80 -3.38 44.55
CA PRO A 33 -18.04 -4.52 43.68
C PRO A 33 -19.44 -4.56 43.06
N LEU A 34 -20.46 -3.93 43.68
CA LEU A 34 -21.80 -3.87 43.08
C LEU A 34 -21.84 -2.99 41.83
N ARG A 35 -21.04 -1.92 41.78
CA ARG A 35 -20.94 -1.08 40.58
C ARG A 35 -20.23 -1.80 39.46
N MET A 36 -19.13 -2.51 39.75
CA MET A 36 -18.44 -3.33 38.76
C MET A 36 -19.35 -4.43 38.20
N ALA A 37 -20.11 -5.12 39.06
CA ALA A 37 -21.06 -6.12 38.63
C ALA A 37 -22.15 -5.52 37.73
N ASN A 38 -22.72 -4.37 38.10
CA ASN A 38 -23.69 -3.65 37.27
C ASN A 38 -23.08 -3.17 35.95
N GLN A 39 -21.84 -2.68 35.96
CA GLN A 39 -21.16 -2.21 34.76
C GLN A 39 -20.87 -3.34 33.78
N VAL A 40 -20.35 -4.48 34.26
CA VAL A 40 -20.18 -5.69 33.44
C VAL A 40 -21.53 -6.13 32.91
N SER A 41 -22.57 -6.19 33.74
CA SER A 41 -23.93 -6.56 33.33
C SER A 41 -24.48 -5.62 32.25
N THR A 42 -24.22 -4.32 32.33
CA THR A 42 -24.63 -3.38 31.28
C THR A 42 -23.86 -3.65 30.00
N MET A 43 -22.54 -3.82 30.05
CA MET A 43 -21.71 -4.07 28.86
C MET A 43 -22.09 -5.38 28.16
N THR A 44 -22.42 -6.43 28.91
CA THR A 44 -22.85 -7.73 28.38
C THR A 44 -24.34 -7.80 28.04
N ALA A 45 -25.11 -6.72 28.25
CA ALA A 45 -26.53 -6.70 27.91
C ALA A 45 -26.73 -6.89 26.40
N ALA A 46 -27.79 -7.60 26.01
CA ALA A 46 -28.02 -8.05 24.63
C ALA A 46 -28.11 -6.93 23.58
N ASP A 47 -28.45 -5.71 24.01
CA ASP A 47 -28.54 -4.50 23.18
C ASP A 47 -27.20 -3.77 23.02
N GLN A 48 -26.22 -4.05 23.88
CA GLN A 48 -24.90 -3.44 23.88
C GLN A 48 -23.93 -4.16 22.91
N PRO A 49 -22.84 -3.50 22.48
CA PRO A 49 -21.93 -4.05 21.48
C PRO A 49 -21.34 -5.41 21.87
N LEU A 50 -20.93 -5.58 23.14
CA LEU A 50 -20.38 -6.85 23.63
C LEU A 50 -21.47 -7.93 23.71
N GLY A 51 -22.65 -7.61 24.23
CA GLY A 51 -23.77 -8.56 24.25
C GLY A 51 -24.20 -9.00 22.85
N LYS A 52 -24.24 -8.09 21.86
CA LYS A 52 -24.50 -8.43 20.45
C LYS A 52 -23.39 -9.27 19.83
N ALA A 53 -22.14 -8.99 20.19
CA ALA A 53 -21.00 -9.75 19.70
C ALA A 53 -20.97 -11.18 20.25
N MET A 54 -21.38 -11.37 21.51
CA MET A 54 -21.45 -12.67 22.20
C MET A 54 -22.78 -13.42 21.98
N ALA A 55 -23.83 -12.73 21.52
CA ALA A 55 -25.10 -13.36 21.20
C ALA A 55 -24.93 -14.46 20.13
N PRO A 56 -25.82 -15.47 20.08
CA PRO A 56 -25.79 -16.51 19.06
C PRO A 56 -25.74 -15.93 17.63
N GLY A 57 -24.77 -16.35 16.83
CA GLY A 57 -24.51 -15.81 15.50
C GLY A 57 -23.74 -14.47 15.48
N GLY A 58 -23.40 -13.92 16.65
CA GLY A 58 -22.56 -12.76 16.83
C GLY A 58 -21.12 -12.97 16.33
N VAL A 59 -20.32 -11.91 16.32
CA VAL A 59 -18.92 -12.01 15.86
C VAL A 59 -18.04 -12.82 16.80
N LEU A 60 -18.20 -12.66 18.12
CA LEU A 60 -17.44 -13.44 19.09
C LEU A 60 -17.93 -14.88 19.15
N ASP A 61 -19.24 -15.10 19.09
CA ASP A 61 -19.84 -16.44 19.02
C ASP A 61 -19.30 -17.23 17.82
N ARG A 62 -19.25 -16.63 16.62
CA ARG A 62 -18.68 -17.29 15.42
C ARG A 62 -17.17 -17.47 15.47
N LEU A 63 -16.43 -16.56 16.09
CA LEU A 63 -14.98 -16.69 16.22
C LEU A 63 -14.59 -17.81 17.19
N LEU A 64 -15.34 -17.95 18.29
CA LEU A 64 -15.12 -18.91 19.37
C LEU A 64 -15.89 -20.23 19.21
N ALA A 65 -16.79 -20.32 18.23
CA ALA A 65 -17.45 -21.57 17.87
C ALA A 65 -16.44 -22.69 17.59
N GLU A 66 -16.87 -23.95 17.72
CA GLU A 66 -16.01 -25.13 17.51
C GLU A 66 -15.37 -25.17 16.12
N ASP A 67 -16.08 -24.70 15.09
CA ASP A 67 -15.56 -24.54 13.72
C ASP A 67 -15.06 -23.11 13.42
N GLY A 68 -15.02 -22.26 14.44
CA GLY A 68 -14.61 -20.87 14.37
C GLY A 68 -13.13 -20.70 14.04
N ILE A 69 -12.76 -19.50 13.60
CA ILE A 69 -11.37 -19.20 13.23
C ILE A 69 -10.42 -19.43 14.40
N VAL A 70 -10.81 -19.06 15.62
CA VAL A 70 -9.96 -19.23 16.81
C VAL A 70 -9.76 -20.72 17.12
N ALA A 71 -10.83 -21.52 17.06
CA ALA A 71 -10.75 -22.96 17.29
C ALA A 71 -9.87 -23.67 16.25
N ARG A 72 -10.03 -23.34 14.96
CA ARG A 72 -9.21 -23.89 13.86
C ARG A 72 -7.73 -23.50 13.96
N LEU A 73 -7.46 -22.26 14.39
CA LEU A 73 -6.10 -21.77 14.59
C LEU A 73 -5.43 -22.40 15.82
N SER A 74 -6.21 -22.66 16.88
CA SER A 74 -5.76 -23.19 18.17
C SER A 74 -5.92 -24.72 18.29
N THR A 75 -6.30 -25.40 17.21
CA THR A 75 -6.35 -26.87 17.18
C THR A 75 -4.95 -27.43 17.45
N PRO A 76 -4.79 -28.54 18.18
CA PRO A 76 -3.49 -29.17 18.38
C PRO A 76 -2.78 -29.47 17.05
N GLY A 77 -1.50 -29.09 16.91
CA GLY A 77 -0.75 -29.14 15.66
C GLY A 77 -1.20 -28.12 14.60
N GLY A 78 -2.08 -27.19 14.97
CA GLY A 78 -2.61 -26.14 14.12
C GLY A 78 -1.57 -25.04 13.82
N PRO A 79 -1.97 -24.01 13.06
CA PRO A 79 -1.08 -22.91 12.72
C PRO A 79 -0.52 -22.19 13.94
N LEU A 80 -1.34 -21.87 14.96
CA LEU A 80 -0.84 -21.17 16.16
C LEU A 80 0.10 -22.06 16.96
N ASP A 81 -0.21 -23.34 17.09
CA ASP A 81 0.64 -24.31 17.79
C ASP A 81 2.02 -24.39 17.14
N ARG A 82 2.10 -24.52 15.81
CA ARG A 82 3.39 -24.52 15.06
C ARG A 82 4.12 -23.18 15.08
N LEU A 83 3.40 -22.06 15.24
CA LEU A 83 4.01 -20.75 15.39
C LEU A 83 4.66 -20.59 16.77
N MET A 84 4.01 -21.13 17.81
CA MET A 84 4.39 -21.02 19.22
C MET A 84 5.24 -22.20 19.73
N GLU A 85 5.35 -23.30 18.98
CA GLU A 85 6.17 -24.44 19.37
C GLU A 85 7.65 -24.02 19.51
N PRO A 86 8.46 -24.74 20.31
CA PRO A 86 9.89 -24.52 20.38
C PRO A 86 10.55 -24.65 18.99
N GLY A 87 11.30 -23.63 18.56
CA GLY A 87 11.85 -23.53 17.21
C GLY A 87 10.87 -23.01 16.15
N GLY A 88 9.63 -22.72 16.54
CA GLY A 88 8.58 -22.12 15.72
C GLY A 88 8.95 -20.72 15.21
N ALA A 89 8.09 -20.14 14.39
CA ALA A 89 8.34 -18.81 13.81
C ALA A 89 8.38 -17.71 14.89
N VAL A 90 7.53 -17.78 15.91
CA VAL A 90 7.56 -16.81 17.02
C VAL A 90 8.86 -16.96 17.77
N ASP A 91 9.19 -18.17 18.22
CA ASP A 91 10.41 -18.47 18.98
C ASP A 91 11.67 -17.99 18.25
N ARG A 92 11.81 -18.27 16.94
CA ARG A 92 12.97 -17.80 16.15
C ARG A 92 13.03 -16.28 15.98
N VAL A 93 11.88 -15.61 15.87
CA VAL A 93 11.82 -14.15 15.72
C VAL A 93 12.13 -13.46 17.04
N THR A 94 11.66 -14.01 18.16
CA THR A 94 11.84 -13.45 19.51
C THR A 94 13.07 -13.98 20.24
N ALA A 95 13.79 -14.95 19.68
CA ALA A 95 15.02 -15.48 20.26
C ALA A 95 16.07 -14.37 20.46
N PRO A 96 16.94 -14.50 21.46
CA PRO A 96 18.06 -13.57 21.67
C PRO A 96 18.94 -13.44 20.42
N GLY A 97 19.24 -12.22 20.01
CA GLY A 97 19.94 -11.89 18.76
C GLY A 97 19.10 -12.10 17.49
N GLY A 98 17.81 -12.40 17.65
CA GLY A 98 16.88 -12.67 16.58
C GLY A 98 16.52 -11.44 15.74
N PRO A 99 15.76 -11.63 14.64
CA PRO A 99 15.33 -10.55 13.77
C PRO A 99 14.59 -9.42 14.49
N LEU A 100 13.75 -9.76 15.48
CA LEU A 100 12.99 -8.74 16.23
C LEU A 100 13.91 -7.87 17.07
N GLU A 101 14.85 -8.47 17.80
CA GLU A 101 15.81 -7.73 18.61
C GLU A 101 16.72 -6.86 17.74
N ARG A 102 17.20 -7.37 16.60
CA ARG A 102 18.00 -6.58 15.63
C ARG A 102 17.21 -5.45 14.96
N LEU A 103 15.90 -5.60 14.84
CA LEU A 103 15.04 -4.55 14.28
C LEU A 103 14.81 -3.44 15.30
N LEU A 104 14.64 -3.81 16.58
CA LEU A 104 14.32 -2.92 17.71
C LEU A 104 15.55 -2.39 18.47
N SER A 105 16.76 -2.90 18.18
CA SER A 105 18.00 -2.41 18.79
C SER A 105 18.25 -0.93 18.48
N ASP A 106 19.09 -0.28 19.28
CA ASP A 106 19.41 1.16 19.16
C ASP A 106 20.01 1.55 17.79
N ASP A 107 20.63 0.61 17.06
CA ASP A 107 21.11 0.80 15.67
C ASP A 107 20.26 0.03 14.64
N GLY A 108 19.07 -0.40 15.07
CA GLY A 108 18.16 -1.23 14.31
C GLY A 108 17.60 -0.54 13.07
N ALA A 109 17.06 -1.32 12.14
CA ALA A 109 16.44 -0.74 10.95
C ALA A 109 15.22 0.13 11.31
N LEU A 110 14.48 -0.21 12.38
CA LEU A 110 13.35 0.61 12.82
C LEU A 110 13.82 1.95 13.38
N GLU A 111 14.85 1.95 14.23
CA GLU A 111 15.41 3.18 14.78
C GLU A 111 15.94 4.09 13.67
N ARG A 112 16.68 3.56 12.69
CA ARG A 112 17.15 4.38 11.53
C ARG A 112 16.04 4.98 10.69
N VAL A 113 14.90 4.31 10.59
CA VAL A 113 13.73 4.83 9.84
C VAL A 113 13.03 5.93 10.64
N LEU A 114 12.91 5.76 11.95
CA LEU A 114 12.21 6.68 12.86
C LEU A 114 13.10 7.82 13.39
N ALA A 115 14.42 7.69 13.30
CA ALA A 115 15.38 8.67 13.75
C ALA A 115 15.15 10.02 13.06
N LYS A 116 15.53 11.08 13.74
CA LYS A 116 15.46 12.45 13.20
C LYS A 116 16.33 12.56 11.94
N GLY A 117 15.77 13.06 10.85
CA GLY A 117 16.39 13.08 9.53
C GLY A 117 16.47 11.70 8.85
N GLY A 118 15.85 10.67 9.44
CA GLY A 118 15.74 9.32 8.89
C GLY A 118 14.75 9.25 7.73
N VAL A 119 14.52 8.02 7.23
CA VAL A 119 13.69 7.81 6.03
C VAL A 119 12.27 8.33 6.23
N LEU A 120 11.65 8.05 7.37
CA LEU A 120 10.27 8.48 7.61
C LEU A 120 10.19 10.01 7.72
N ASP A 121 11.16 10.63 8.38
CA ASP A 121 11.25 12.09 8.53
C ASP A 121 11.43 12.77 7.16
N GLN A 122 12.28 12.22 6.28
CA GLN A 122 12.47 12.74 4.91
C GLN A 122 11.23 12.58 4.02
N LEU A 123 10.49 11.49 4.19
CA LEU A 123 9.24 11.25 3.45
C LEU A 123 8.13 12.22 3.87
N LEU A 124 8.08 12.56 5.17
CA LEU A 124 7.06 13.42 5.79
C LEU A 124 7.49 14.89 5.93
N ALA A 125 8.74 15.22 5.62
CA ALA A 125 9.25 16.58 5.69
C ALA A 125 8.45 17.55 4.80
N GLU A 126 8.58 18.85 5.07
CA GLU A 126 8.11 19.87 4.13
C GLU A 126 8.85 19.72 2.79
N GLN A 127 8.10 19.57 1.71
CA GLN A 127 8.58 19.16 0.38
C GLN A 127 9.14 17.72 0.31
N GLY A 128 8.84 16.86 1.29
CA GLY A 128 9.11 15.44 1.24
C GLY A 128 8.31 14.75 0.13
N LEU A 129 8.70 13.51 -0.22
CA LEU A 129 8.08 12.80 -1.34
C LEU A 129 6.56 12.67 -1.18
N ILE A 130 6.07 12.36 0.02
CA ILE A 130 4.62 12.22 0.24
C ILE A 130 3.91 13.54 -0.01
N GLN A 131 4.50 14.66 0.44
CA GLN A 131 3.95 15.98 0.19
C GLN A 131 3.95 16.31 -1.30
N GLN A 132 5.05 16.08 -2.02
CA GLN A 132 5.13 16.32 -3.47
C GLN A 132 4.15 15.47 -4.29
N LEU A 133 3.79 14.28 -3.79
CA LEU A 133 2.81 13.43 -4.43
C LEU A 133 1.40 13.97 -4.29
N VAL A 134 1.05 14.49 -3.10
CA VAL A 134 -0.33 14.81 -2.69
C VAL A 134 -0.64 16.32 -2.73
N GLU A 135 0.37 17.18 -2.79
CA GLU A 135 0.20 18.64 -2.88
C GLU A 135 -0.50 19.06 -4.18
N ASP A 136 -1.09 20.26 -4.15
CA ASP A 136 -1.72 20.87 -5.32
C ASP A 136 -0.70 21.09 -6.44
N GLY A 137 -1.00 20.63 -7.64
CA GLY A 137 -0.07 20.56 -8.77
C GLY A 137 1.01 19.50 -8.64
N GLY A 138 0.89 18.61 -7.66
CA GLY A 138 1.81 17.53 -7.32
C GLY A 138 1.87 16.41 -8.36
N ILE A 139 2.61 15.35 -8.05
CA ILE A 139 2.85 14.26 -9.01
C ILE A 139 1.56 13.54 -9.40
N ILE A 140 0.66 13.29 -8.44
CA ILE A 140 -0.60 12.57 -8.72
C ILE A 140 -1.50 13.39 -9.64
N GLU A 141 -1.60 14.71 -9.41
CA GLU A 141 -2.40 15.58 -10.27
C GLU A 141 -1.82 15.65 -11.68
N ARG A 142 -0.50 15.80 -11.83
CA ARG A 142 0.16 15.78 -13.15
C ARG A 142 -0.06 14.48 -13.92
N VAL A 143 -0.02 13.34 -13.22
CA VAL A 143 -0.31 12.04 -13.84
C VAL A 143 -1.78 11.96 -14.25
N THR A 144 -2.70 12.40 -13.38
CA THR A 144 -4.13 12.41 -13.67
C THR A 144 -4.47 13.30 -14.87
N ASP A 145 -3.90 14.50 -14.94
CA ASP A 145 -4.03 15.41 -16.08
C ASP A 145 -3.50 14.80 -17.38
N SER A 146 -2.37 14.11 -17.29
CA SER A 146 -1.78 13.43 -18.45
C SER A 146 -2.69 12.31 -18.94
N LEU A 147 -3.29 11.55 -18.04
CA LEU A 147 -4.27 10.52 -18.37
C LEU A 147 -5.54 11.11 -18.98
N GLU A 148 -6.02 12.26 -18.50
CA GLU A 148 -7.17 12.94 -19.10
C GLU A 148 -6.87 13.40 -20.53
N ARG A 149 -5.67 13.96 -20.76
CA ARG A 149 -5.21 14.35 -22.10
C ARG A 149 -5.12 13.15 -23.04
N ILE A 150 -4.61 12.02 -22.56
CA ILE A 150 -4.56 10.78 -23.34
C ILE A 150 -5.98 10.26 -23.63
N ALA A 151 -6.88 10.28 -22.65
CA ALA A 151 -8.28 9.88 -22.84
C ALA A 151 -8.99 10.74 -23.90
N ARG A 152 -8.62 12.02 -24.02
CA ARG A 152 -9.13 12.93 -25.06
C ARG A 152 -8.68 12.57 -26.47
N ILE A 153 -7.66 11.73 -26.64
CA ILE A 153 -7.20 11.25 -27.95
C ILE A 153 -8.15 10.19 -28.53
N GLY A 154 -8.89 9.45 -27.70
CA GLY A 154 -9.83 8.41 -28.15
C GLY A 154 -10.80 8.88 -29.25
N PRO A 155 -11.56 9.98 -29.02
CA PRO A 155 -12.44 10.56 -30.03
C PRO A 155 -11.72 11.08 -31.27
N VAL A 156 -10.47 11.56 -31.12
CA VAL A 156 -9.66 12.02 -32.27
C VAL A 156 -9.31 10.83 -33.16
N ILE A 157 -8.90 9.71 -32.58
CA ILE A 157 -8.62 8.47 -33.33
C ILE A 157 -9.89 7.96 -34.03
N GLU A 158 -11.04 8.00 -33.36
CA GLU A 158 -12.32 7.62 -33.97
C GLU A 158 -12.69 8.53 -35.15
N SER A 159 -12.43 9.83 -35.03
CA SER A 159 -12.66 10.79 -36.12
C SER A 159 -11.76 10.58 -37.34
N LEU A 160 -10.61 9.91 -37.18
CA LEU A 160 -9.68 9.60 -38.27
C LEU A 160 -10.10 8.41 -39.12
N ASP A 161 -11.05 7.58 -38.68
CA ASP A 161 -11.54 6.42 -39.45
C ASP A 161 -12.08 6.82 -40.83
N ARG A 162 -12.86 7.91 -40.90
CA ARG A 162 -13.46 8.39 -42.16
C ARG A 162 -12.42 9.00 -43.11
N PRO A 163 -11.54 9.92 -42.69
CA PRO A 163 -10.44 10.39 -43.52
C PRO A 163 -9.52 9.29 -44.03
N ILE A 164 -9.19 8.28 -43.20
CA ILE A 164 -8.32 7.17 -43.60
C ILE A 164 -8.98 6.36 -44.73
N LYS A 165 -10.28 6.03 -44.60
CA LYS A 165 -11.04 5.36 -45.65
C LYS A 165 -11.10 6.17 -46.94
N ALA A 166 -11.31 7.48 -46.85
CA ALA A 166 -11.34 8.35 -48.03
C ALA A 166 -9.99 8.42 -48.77
N VAL A 167 -8.88 8.38 -48.02
CA VAL A 167 -7.52 8.31 -48.61
C VAL A 167 -7.29 6.95 -49.28
N ASP A 168 -7.74 5.85 -48.66
CA ASP A 168 -7.65 4.50 -49.24
C ASP A 168 -8.43 4.40 -50.56
N GLU A 169 -9.68 4.90 -50.60
CA GLU A 169 -10.48 4.97 -51.82
C GLU A 169 -9.78 5.82 -52.92
N SER A 170 -9.21 6.96 -52.54
CA SER A 170 -8.48 7.83 -53.46
C SER A 170 -7.21 7.15 -54.01
N ALA A 171 -6.49 6.41 -53.17
CA ALA A 171 -5.30 5.66 -53.57
C ALA A 171 -5.63 4.50 -54.51
N GLN A 172 -6.74 3.79 -54.27
CA GLN A 172 -7.23 2.74 -55.16
C GLN A 172 -7.60 3.30 -56.55
N LEU A 173 -8.31 4.43 -56.60
CA LEU A 173 -8.64 5.11 -57.85
C LEU A 173 -7.38 5.55 -58.60
N LEU A 174 -6.39 6.08 -57.88
CA LEU A 174 -5.12 6.48 -58.48
C LEU A 174 -4.34 5.27 -59.00
N SER A 175 -4.31 4.15 -58.28
CA SER A 175 -3.63 2.92 -58.72
C SER A 175 -4.20 2.39 -60.03
N VAL A 176 -5.53 2.41 -60.18
CA VAL A 176 -6.22 2.01 -61.42
C VAL A 176 -5.90 2.95 -62.57
N ALA A 177 -5.77 4.26 -62.30
CA ALA A 177 -5.45 5.26 -63.33
C ALA A 177 -3.97 5.27 -63.76
N VAL A 178 -3.05 4.90 -62.86
CA VAL A 178 -1.61 4.91 -63.10
C VAL A 178 -1.15 3.67 -63.87
N GLU A 179 -1.87 2.56 -63.82
CA GLU A 179 -1.52 1.31 -64.51
C GLU A 179 -1.51 1.46 -66.06
N PRO A 180 -2.51 2.09 -66.70
CA PRO A 180 -2.44 2.45 -68.12
C PRO A 180 -1.32 3.45 -68.46
N LEU A 181 -1.03 4.41 -67.58
CA LEU A 181 0.04 5.39 -67.77
C LEU A 181 1.43 4.75 -67.67
N ARG A 182 1.59 3.76 -66.78
CA ARG A 182 2.81 2.95 -66.63
C ARG A 182 3.05 2.09 -67.87
N ASP A 183 2.01 1.44 -68.38
CA ASP A 183 2.10 0.61 -69.59
C ASP A 183 2.35 1.46 -70.84
N PHE A 184 1.75 2.65 -70.93
CA PHE A 184 2.02 3.62 -71.99
C PHE A 184 3.46 4.15 -71.92
N ALA A 185 3.98 4.44 -70.72
CA ALA A 185 5.37 4.84 -70.51
C ALA A 185 6.37 3.72 -70.88
N MET A 186 6.03 2.45 -70.62
CA MET A 186 6.85 1.29 -70.97
C MET A 186 6.81 0.95 -72.48
N ARG A 187 5.74 1.34 -73.20
CA ARG A 187 5.58 1.17 -74.66
C ARG A 187 6.08 2.34 -75.50
N MET A 188 6.45 3.47 -74.89
CA MET A 188 6.96 4.63 -75.62
C MET A 188 8.44 4.42 -75.99
N PRO A 189 8.80 4.25 -77.28
CA PRO A 189 10.19 4.06 -77.66
C PRO A 189 10.91 5.41 -77.61
N GLY A 190 11.93 5.53 -76.75
CA GLY A 190 12.93 6.59 -76.88
C GLY A 190 12.92 7.74 -75.88
N MET A 191 12.33 7.60 -74.68
CA MET A 191 12.69 8.50 -73.57
C MET A 191 14.11 8.20 -73.12
N LYS A 192 15.08 8.80 -73.81
CA LYS A 192 16.48 8.87 -73.40
C LYS A 192 16.50 9.43 -71.98
N ARG A 193 16.91 8.61 -71.01
CA ARG A 193 17.32 9.06 -69.68
C ARG A 193 18.28 10.23 -69.88
N ARG A 194 17.84 11.43 -69.50
CA ARG A 194 18.70 12.62 -69.50
C ARG A 194 19.82 12.33 -68.49
N PRO A 195 21.10 12.34 -68.89
CA PRO A 195 22.18 12.10 -67.95
C PRO A 195 22.12 13.18 -66.88
N ALA A 196 22.22 12.76 -65.61
CA ALA A 196 22.33 13.65 -64.47
C ALA A 196 23.46 14.68 -64.70
N PRO A 197 23.32 15.93 -64.22
CA PRO A 197 24.40 16.89 -64.28
C PRO A 197 25.62 16.29 -63.60
N ARG A 198 26.75 16.28 -64.32
CA ARG A 198 28.06 15.92 -63.81
C ARG A 198 28.28 16.72 -62.53
N THR A 199 28.48 16.03 -61.42
CA THR A 199 29.11 16.62 -60.25
C THR A 199 30.48 17.12 -60.70
N VAL A 200 30.69 18.43 -60.64
CA VAL A 200 32.05 18.98 -60.64
C VAL A 200 32.64 18.53 -59.33
N ARG A 201 33.48 17.49 -59.40
CA ARG A 201 34.41 17.11 -58.35
C ARG A 201 35.35 18.31 -58.17
N SER A 202 35.06 19.17 -57.20
CA SER A 202 36.07 20.05 -56.63
C SER A 202 37.02 19.17 -55.83
N GLU A 203 38.13 18.79 -56.47
CA GLU A 203 39.30 18.17 -55.86
C GLU A 203 40.13 19.23 -55.12
N ARG A 204 39.50 19.89 -54.15
CA ARG A 204 40.13 20.76 -53.16
C ARG A 204 39.15 20.85 -51.99
N ASP A 205 39.65 20.60 -50.79
CA ASP A 205 38.97 20.61 -49.48
C ASP A 205 38.53 19.22 -48.97
N ILE A 206 39.43 18.24 -49.04
CA ILE A 206 39.56 17.16 -48.04
C ILE A 206 41.03 17.00 -47.68
N ALA A 207 41.59 18.05 -47.08
CA ALA A 207 42.84 18.01 -46.37
C ALA A 207 42.78 18.96 -45.16
N GLU A 208 41.70 18.91 -44.39
CA GLU A 208 41.60 19.60 -43.10
C GLU A 208 40.49 18.99 -42.23
N ALA A 209 40.59 17.68 -41.95
CA ALA A 209 39.78 17.01 -40.92
C ALA A 209 40.43 15.70 -40.44
N ALA A 210 41.76 15.59 -40.50
CA ALA A 210 42.52 14.46 -39.99
C ALA A 210 43.38 14.89 -38.79
N ASP A 211 42.81 15.74 -37.91
CA ASP A 211 43.51 16.20 -36.70
C ASP A 211 42.56 16.42 -35.49
N VAL A 212 41.56 15.55 -35.33
CA VAL A 212 40.76 15.48 -34.08
C VAL A 212 40.39 14.03 -33.69
N ALA A 213 41.10 13.03 -34.21
CA ALA A 213 40.87 11.61 -33.88
C ALA A 213 42.06 10.96 -33.16
N GLU A 214 42.88 11.75 -32.46
CA GLU A 214 43.98 11.27 -31.62
C GLU A 214 43.96 11.93 -30.24
N ILE A 215 42.79 11.99 -29.57
CA ILE A 215 42.73 12.28 -28.12
C ILE A 215 41.55 11.52 -27.46
N ILE A 216 41.32 10.24 -27.75
CA ILE A 216 40.54 9.36 -26.86
C ILE A 216 41.06 7.92 -27.04
N ASP A 217 42.24 7.63 -26.51
CA ASP A 217 42.62 6.29 -26.00
C ASP A 217 43.99 6.35 -25.31
N ALA A 218 44.04 7.15 -24.24
CA ALA A 218 45.12 7.10 -23.27
C ALA A 218 44.57 7.51 -21.90
N ASP A 219 43.60 6.76 -21.38
CA ASP A 219 43.36 6.69 -19.93
C ASP A 219 42.64 5.39 -19.56
N THR A 220 43.29 4.26 -19.85
CA THR A 220 43.08 3.04 -19.05
C THR A 220 44.14 3.05 -17.97
N VAL A 221 43.71 3.49 -16.81
CA VAL A 221 44.42 3.59 -15.54
C VAL A 221 44.94 2.21 -15.13
N ASP A 222 46.22 2.21 -14.76
CA ASP A 222 46.93 1.23 -13.93
C ASP A 222 46.32 1.15 -12.52
#